data_AF-A0A3C1KIN2-F1
#
_entry.id   AF-A0A3C1KIN2-F1
#
_cell.length_a   1.000
_cell.length_b   1.000
_cell.length_c   1.000
_cell.angle_alpha   90.00
_cell.angle_beta   90.00
_cell.angle_gamma   90.00
#
_symmetry.space_group_name_H-M   'P 1'
#
loop_
_entity.id
_entity.type
_entity.pdbx_description
1 polymer ?
#
loop_
_entity_poly.entity_id
_entity_poly.type
_entity_poly.pdbx_seq_one_letter_code
_entity_poly.pdbx_strand_id
1 'polypeptide(L)'
;CANDPARHIGVASIPLLWDVQQAVDAVRWCVDNGLKSVMIPTLWGDNDPYHHVKYDPFWEVCQELGVIVHFHSGPAPQPEYFGEQWPMEDLSDKLPGAMGIYVSEVMWWLYRPLTFMIWGGVFERFPRLKVVLTEGGTVFMLPPWLRLLDHNYFDVQFSAKLGDFRSHLSMSPGEYFQRNVAVGASCVPRADIELRNIIGIDKMMWGSDYPHPEGTWPHTQEYYLNTFAGIPEKDGRKILGENAIAWYGLDRARLQAVADRIGPSSAIFHATGEAA
;
A
#
# COMPACT_ATOMS: atom_id res chain seq x y z
N CYS A 1 -3.72 20.40 -1.52
CA CYS A 1 -4.52 20.07 -0.32
C CYS A 1 -5.25 21.27 0.29
N ALA A 2 -4.62 22.45 0.39
CA ALA A 2 -5.18 23.63 1.08
C ALA A 2 -6.58 24.09 0.63
N ASN A 3 -7.00 23.79 -0.60
CA ASN A 3 -8.33 24.18 -1.12
C ASN A 3 -9.49 23.38 -0.49
N ASP A 4 -9.23 22.19 0.06
CA ASP A 4 -10.22 21.42 0.80
C ASP A 4 -9.51 20.58 1.88
N PRO A 5 -9.05 21.21 2.98
CA PRO A 5 -8.23 20.55 4.00
C PRO A 5 -9.02 19.52 4.81
N ALA A 6 -10.36 19.47 4.64
CA ALA A 6 -11.17 18.40 5.19
C ALA A 6 -11.01 17.10 4.41
N ARG A 7 -10.85 17.19 3.08
CA ARG A 7 -10.95 16.06 2.15
C ARG A 7 -9.64 15.70 1.47
N HIS A 8 -8.70 16.63 1.38
CA HIS A 8 -7.41 16.42 0.73
C HIS A 8 -6.30 16.28 1.77
N ILE A 9 -5.77 15.06 1.87
CA ILE A 9 -4.62 14.73 2.70
C ILE A 9 -3.44 14.53 1.75
N GLY A 10 -2.39 15.34 1.92
CA GLY A 10 -1.22 15.27 1.04
C GLY A 10 -0.26 14.16 1.45
N VAL A 11 0.39 13.55 0.46
CA VAL A 11 1.52 12.64 0.64
C VAL A 11 2.72 13.30 -0.03
N ALA A 12 3.77 13.59 0.74
CA ALA A 12 4.98 14.21 0.19
C ALA A 12 5.93 13.16 -0.39
N SER A 13 6.45 13.38 -1.59
CA SER A 13 7.52 12.53 -2.15
C SER A 13 8.85 12.92 -1.52
N ILE A 14 9.58 11.94 -0.97
CA ILE A 14 10.82 12.17 -0.22
C ILE A 14 12.01 11.46 -0.89
N PRO A 15 13.14 12.15 -1.12
CA PRO A 15 14.31 11.59 -1.79
C PRO A 15 15.20 10.76 -0.83
N LEU A 16 14.60 9.81 -0.09
CA LEU A 16 15.30 9.01 0.94
C LEU A 16 16.58 8.34 0.45
N LEU A 17 16.57 7.82 -0.77
CA LEU A 17 17.69 7.07 -1.32
C LEU A 17 18.93 7.93 -1.57
N TRP A 18 18.74 9.23 -1.81
CA TRP A 18 19.82 10.15 -2.17
C TRP A 18 20.55 10.71 -0.95
N ASP A 19 19.80 11.21 0.03
CA ASP A 19 20.34 11.81 1.26
C ASP A 19 19.37 11.57 2.43
N VAL A 20 19.82 10.77 3.40
CA VAL A 20 19.02 10.39 4.57
C VAL A 20 18.73 11.58 5.46
N GLN A 21 19.69 12.50 5.65
CA GLN A 21 19.50 13.65 6.53
C GLN A 21 18.50 14.63 5.92
N GLN A 22 18.59 14.89 4.62
CA GLN A 22 17.59 15.70 3.92
C GLN A 22 16.21 15.06 3.97
N ALA A 23 16.11 13.73 3.88
CA ALA A 23 14.85 13.02 4.03
C ALA A 23 14.25 13.17 5.44
N VAL A 24 15.09 13.11 6.48
CA VAL A 24 14.68 13.35 7.87
C VAL A 24 14.16 14.79 8.05
N ASP A 25 14.89 15.78 7.54
CA ASP A 25 14.50 17.18 7.64
C ASP A 25 13.22 17.47 6.84
N ALA A 26 13.05 16.82 5.69
CA ALA A 26 11.84 16.91 4.89
C ALA A 26 10.61 16.29 5.61
N VAL A 27 10.78 15.17 6.34
CA VAL A 27 9.70 14.61 7.18
C VAL A 27 9.26 15.60 8.26
N ARG A 28 10.21 16.25 8.95
CA ARG A 28 9.91 17.27 9.96
C ARG A 28 9.16 18.45 9.35
N TRP A 29 9.64 18.96 8.22
CA TRP A 29 8.97 20.02 7.48
C TRP A 29 7.54 19.63 7.06
N CYS A 30 7.33 18.38 6.62
CA CYS A 30 6.00 17.89 6.27
C CYS A 30 5.03 17.99 7.45
N VAL A 31 5.45 17.57 8.64
CA VAL A 31 4.64 17.63 9.86
C VAL A 31 4.35 19.08 10.27
N ASP A 32 5.36 19.95 10.23
CA ASP A 32 5.19 21.39 10.51
C ASP A 32 4.19 22.07 9.56
N ASN A 33 3.98 21.49 8.37
CA ASN A 33 3.03 21.96 7.36
C ASN A 33 1.74 21.13 7.30
N GLY A 34 1.48 20.30 8.32
CA GLY A 34 0.22 19.57 8.50
C GLY A 34 0.06 18.32 7.60
N LEU A 35 1.13 17.87 6.95
CA LEU A 35 1.15 16.58 6.25
C LEU A 35 1.36 15.44 7.25
N LYS A 36 0.76 14.30 6.94
CA LYS A 36 0.76 13.11 7.81
C LYS A 36 1.45 11.90 7.17
N SER A 37 1.85 12.03 5.91
CA SER A 37 2.32 10.92 5.10
C SER A 37 3.40 11.35 4.14
N VAL A 38 4.29 10.40 3.85
CA VAL A 38 5.35 10.53 2.86
C VAL A 38 5.35 9.32 1.94
N MET A 39 5.87 9.49 0.73
CA MET A 39 6.07 8.43 -0.24
C MET A 39 7.55 8.32 -0.56
N ILE A 40 8.04 7.09 -0.63
CA ILE A 40 9.40 6.77 -1.04
C ILE A 40 9.35 5.73 -2.18
N PRO A 41 10.39 5.63 -3.03
CA PRO A 41 10.38 4.75 -4.19
C PRO A 41 10.23 3.26 -3.82
N THR A 42 9.58 2.47 -4.67
CA THR A 42 9.58 0.99 -4.53
C THR A 42 10.92 0.37 -4.93
N LEU A 43 11.70 1.07 -5.77
CA LEU A 43 13.00 0.65 -6.26
C LEU A 43 14.12 1.48 -5.64
N TRP A 44 15.19 0.84 -5.18
CA TRP A 44 16.39 1.51 -4.68
C TRP A 44 17.50 1.69 -5.72
N GLY A 45 17.41 1.01 -6.87
CA GLY A 45 18.44 1.05 -7.92
C GLY A 45 19.80 0.63 -7.38
N ASP A 46 20.81 1.46 -7.62
CA ASP A 46 22.19 1.24 -7.14
C ASP A 46 22.40 1.64 -5.67
N ASN A 47 21.37 2.14 -4.97
CA ASN A 47 21.45 2.48 -3.55
C ASN A 47 21.25 1.26 -2.67
N ASP A 48 21.62 1.36 -1.40
CA ASP A 48 21.33 0.28 -0.45
C ASP A 48 19.82 0.02 -0.32
N PRO A 49 19.42 -1.25 -0.11
CA PRO A 49 18.04 -1.64 0.12
C PRO A 49 17.51 -1.18 1.50
N TYR A 50 16.19 -1.09 1.65
CA TYR A 50 15.54 -0.49 2.83
C TYR A 50 15.77 -1.15 4.19
N HIS A 51 16.38 -2.34 4.24
CA HIS A 51 16.82 -2.94 5.51
C HIS A 51 18.16 -2.39 6.02
N HIS A 52 18.91 -1.69 5.18
CA HIS A 52 20.21 -1.15 5.54
C HIS A 52 20.06 -0.10 6.65
N VAL A 53 20.83 -0.26 7.73
CA VAL A 53 20.74 0.57 8.95
C VAL A 53 21.00 2.06 8.71
N LYS A 54 21.60 2.43 7.57
CA LYS A 54 21.73 3.85 7.17
C LYS A 54 20.38 4.57 7.10
N TYR A 55 19.28 3.86 6.85
CA TYR A 55 17.94 4.44 6.79
C TYR A 55 17.23 4.49 8.15
N ASP A 56 17.82 3.93 9.21
CA ASP A 56 17.24 3.92 10.55
C ASP A 56 16.84 5.31 11.06
N PRO A 57 17.63 6.39 10.86
CA PRO A 57 17.21 7.75 11.26
C PRO A 57 15.90 8.20 10.59
N PHE A 58 15.65 7.78 9.34
CA PHE A 58 14.42 8.09 8.64
C PHE A 58 13.22 7.30 9.19
N TRP A 59 13.41 6.01 9.48
CA TRP A 59 12.37 5.19 10.11
C TRP A 59 12.02 5.68 11.50
N GLU A 60 13.03 6.08 12.27
CA GLU A 60 12.90 6.64 13.61
C GLU A 60 12.05 7.91 13.58
N VAL A 61 12.43 8.91 12.79
CA VAL A 61 11.67 10.18 12.73
C VAL A 61 10.25 9.97 12.23
N CYS A 62 10.03 9.05 11.27
CA CYS A 62 8.68 8.73 10.80
C CYS A 62 7.81 8.17 11.95
N GLN A 63 8.29 7.20 12.72
CA GLN A 63 7.50 6.64 13.83
C GLN A 63 7.35 7.60 15.01
N GLU A 64 8.33 8.47 15.28
CA GLU A 64 8.29 9.45 16.36
C GLU A 64 7.22 10.50 16.10
N LEU A 65 7.15 10.98 14.87
CA LEU A 65 6.19 12.00 14.45
C LEU A 65 4.85 11.41 13.97
N GLY A 66 4.72 10.07 13.96
CA GLY A 66 3.51 9.38 13.49
C GLY A 66 3.24 9.54 11.99
N VAL A 67 4.29 9.80 11.21
CA VAL A 67 4.23 9.90 9.75
C VAL A 67 4.13 8.52 9.12
N ILE A 68 3.19 8.38 8.19
CA ILE A 68 2.93 7.12 7.49
C ILE A 68 3.71 7.08 6.18
N VAL A 69 4.45 6.00 5.97
CA VAL A 69 5.25 5.79 4.75
C VAL A 69 4.42 5.06 3.71
N HIS A 70 4.40 5.57 2.48
CA HIS A 70 3.72 4.96 1.35
C HIS A 70 4.72 4.37 0.35
N PHE A 71 4.37 3.21 -0.17
CA PHE A 71 4.85 2.69 -1.44
C PHE A 71 3.68 2.67 -2.41
N HIS A 72 3.90 3.13 -3.64
CA HIS A 72 2.88 3.18 -4.69
C HIS A 72 3.27 2.26 -5.84
N SER A 73 2.29 1.58 -6.44
CA SER A 73 2.52 0.77 -7.64
C SER A 73 2.96 1.63 -8.81
N GLY A 74 3.47 0.97 -9.86
CA GLY A 74 3.96 1.58 -11.09
C GLY A 74 5.46 1.38 -11.33
N PRO A 75 6.36 1.75 -10.41
CA PRO A 75 7.78 1.59 -10.68
C PRO A 75 8.23 0.12 -10.66
N ALA A 76 8.80 -0.31 -11.78
CA ALA A 76 9.52 -1.57 -11.99
C ALA A 76 10.81 -1.26 -12.80
N PRO A 77 11.80 -2.17 -12.90
CA PRO A 77 13.00 -1.99 -13.73
C PRO A 77 12.66 -1.89 -15.23
N GLN A 78 12.19 -0.72 -15.67
CA GLN A 78 11.74 -0.48 -17.05
C GLN A 78 12.73 -0.96 -18.13
N PRO A 79 14.06 -0.81 -17.97
CA PRO A 79 15.04 -1.34 -18.92
C PRO A 79 14.94 -2.84 -19.19
N GLU A 80 14.46 -3.63 -18.24
CA GLU A 80 14.29 -5.08 -18.39
C GLU A 80 13.06 -5.45 -19.24
N TYR A 81 12.07 -4.55 -19.36
CA TYR A 81 10.83 -4.80 -20.11
C TYR A 81 10.79 -4.07 -21.45
N PHE A 82 11.20 -2.80 -21.46
CA PHE A 82 10.95 -1.87 -22.58
C PHE A 82 12.20 -1.16 -23.11
N GLY A 83 13.34 -1.29 -22.42
CA GLY A 83 14.52 -0.46 -22.63
C GLY A 83 14.50 0.82 -21.79
N GLU A 84 15.38 1.78 -22.09
CA GLU A 84 15.64 2.96 -21.23
C GLU A 84 14.44 3.89 -21.04
N GLN A 85 13.41 3.81 -21.89
CA GLN A 85 12.25 4.69 -21.86
C GLN A 85 10.96 3.88 -21.90
N TRP A 86 9.90 4.44 -21.33
CA TRP A 86 8.56 3.90 -21.47
C TRP A 86 8.18 3.80 -22.95
N PRO A 87 7.58 2.68 -23.40
CA PRO A 87 7.27 2.50 -24.81
C PRO A 87 6.16 3.48 -25.20
N MET A 88 6.50 4.45 -26.04
CA MET A 88 5.54 5.40 -26.63
C MET A 88 4.96 4.88 -27.96
N GLU A 89 5.54 3.82 -28.50
CA GLU A 89 5.13 3.14 -29.74
C GLU A 89 4.98 1.64 -29.47
N ASP A 90 4.24 0.94 -30.34
CA ASP A 90 4.12 -0.51 -30.27
C ASP A 90 5.46 -1.17 -30.66
N LEU A 91 6.07 -1.86 -29.68
CA LEU A 91 7.32 -2.59 -29.85
C LEU A 91 7.11 -4.11 -29.90
N SER A 92 5.88 -4.59 -30.13
CA SER A 92 5.54 -6.02 -30.07
C SER A 92 6.38 -6.91 -31.00
N ASP A 93 6.83 -6.39 -32.14
CA ASP A 93 7.72 -7.11 -33.07
C ASP A 93 9.13 -7.34 -32.50
N LYS A 94 9.60 -6.46 -31.60
CA LYS A 94 10.94 -6.51 -31.00
C LYS A 94 10.92 -7.10 -29.59
N LEU A 95 9.85 -6.81 -28.84
CA LEU A 95 9.66 -7.13 -27.44
C LEU A 95 8.29 -7.81 -27.24
N PRO A 96 8.07 -8.98 -27.86
CA PRO A 96 6.78 -9.65 -27.80
C PRO A 96 6.39 -9.96 -26.35
N GLY A 97 5.21 -9.49 -25.94
CA GLY A 97 4.67 -9.75 -24.60
C GLY A 97 5.23 -8.87 -23.47
N ALA A 98 6.12 -7.89 -23.75
CA ALA A 98 6.74 -7.05 -22.72
C ALA A 98 5.72 -6.37 -21.78
N MET A 99 4.63 -5.85 -22.33
CA MET A 99 3.57 -5.25 -21.50
C MET A 99 2.90 -6.29 -20.59
N GLY A 100 2.65 -7.51 -21.11
CA GLY A 100 2.11 -8.62 -20.32
C GLY A 100 3.03 -9.06 -19.18
N ILE A 101 4.35 -9.06 -19.41
CA ILE A 101 5.36 -9.33 -18.38
C ILE A 101 5.32 -8.22 -17.31
N TYR A 102 5.39 -6.94 -17.73
CA TYR A 102 5.35 -5.79 -16.81
C TYR A 102 4.12 -5.80 -15.91
N VAL A 103 2.90 -5.95 -16.47
CA VAL A 103 1.66 -5.95 -15.66
C VAL A 103 1.56 -7.16 -14.72
N SER A 104 2.29 -8.24 -15.01
CA SER A 104 2.37 -9.42 -14.14
C SER A 104 3.38 -9.26 -13.00
N GLU A 105 4.39 -8.39 -13.14
CA GLU A 105 5.47 -8.23 -12.18
C GLU A 105 5.42 -6.92 -11.37
N VAL A 106 4.78 -5.86 -11.86
CA VAL A 106 4.74 -4.54 -11.19
C VAL A 106 4.26 -4.63 -9.74
N MET A 107 3.35 -5.56 -9.46
CA MET A 107 2.79 -5.82 -8.15
C MET A 107 3.79 -6.50 -7.20
N TRP A 108 4.68 -7.33 -7.74
CA TRP A 108 5.79 -7.86 -6.96
C TRP A 108 6.76 -6.77 -6.52
N TRP A 109 7.03 -5.79 -7.40
CA TRP A 109 7.88 -4.63 -7.08
C TRP A 109 7.27 -3.75 -5.99
N LEU A 110 5.94 -3.64 -5.91
CA LEU A 110 5.26 -2.97 -4.79
C LEU A 110 5.49 -3.67 -3.44
N TYR A 111 5.45 -5.01 -3.40
CA TYR A 111 5.62 -5.77 -2.15
C TYR A 111 7.09 -5.99 -1.76
N ARG A 112 8.01 -5.85 -2.72
CA ARG A 112 9.44 -6.09 -2.51
C ARG A 112 10.01 -5.25 -1.36
N PRO A 113 9.80 -3.91 -1.26
CA PRO A 113 10.25 -3.13 -0.10
C PRO A 113 9.86 -3.71 1.25
N LEU A 114 8.61 -4.15 1.42
CA LEU A 114 8.14 -4.73 2.68
C LEU A 114 8.89 -6.00 3.05
N THR A 115 9.23 -6.82 2.07
CA THR A 115 9.97 -8.07 2.32
C THR A 115 11.34 -7.77 2.91
N PHE A 116 12.02 -6.75 2.37
CA PHE A 116 13.29 -6.29 2.91
C PHE A 116 13.10 -5.66 4.30
N MET A 117 12.07 -4.84 4.51
CA MET A 117 11.82 -4.22 5.82
C MET A 117 11.48 -5.26 6.91
N ILE A 118 10.67 -6.28 6.59
CA ILE A 118 10.28 -7.35 7.52
C ILE A 118 11.49 -8.19 7.87
N TRP A 119 12.15 -8.83 6.88
CA TRP A 119 13.30 -9.70 7.15
C TRP A 119 14.49 -8.93 7.70
N GLY A 120 14.62 -7.66 7.33
CA GLY A 120 15.62 -6.74 7.86
C GLY A 120 15.39 -6.27 9.29
N GLY A 121 14.27 -6.63 9.93
CA GLY A 121 13.94 -6.21 11.28
C GLY A 121 13.67 -4.71 11.41
N VAL A 122 13.28 -4.02 10.35
CA VAL A 122 12.94 -2.59 10.41
C VAL A 122 11.74 -2.39 11.34
N PHE A 123 10.69 -3.20 11.18
CA PHE A 123 9.54 -3.16 12.09
C PHE A 123 9.88 -3.65 13.49
N GLU A 124 10.91 -4.48 13.67
CA GLU A 124 11.40 -4.86 15.00
C GLU A 124 12.01 -3.65 15.73
N ARG A 125 12.90 -2.91 15.05
CA ARG A 125 13.55 -1.71 15.61
C ARG A 125 12.58 -0.54 15.76
N PHE A 126 11.60 -0.41 14.86
CA PHE A 126 10.64 0.70 14.80
C PHE A 126 9.19 0.18 14.89
N PRO A 127 8.74 -0.34 16.05
CA PRO A 127 7.48 -1.05 16.17
C PRO A 127 6.23 -0.18 15.95
N ARG A 128 6.35 1.15 16.02
CA ARG A 128 5.26 2.09 15.73
C ARG A 128 5.26 2.62 14.30
N LEU A 129 6.27 2.27 13.49
CA LEU A 129 6.32 2.67 12.08
C LEU A 129 5.11 2.12 11.35
N LYS A 130 4.44 2.98 10.56
CA LYS A 130 3.28 2.60 9.75
C LYS A 130 3.62 2.70 8.27
N VAL A 131 3.26 1.67 7.52
CA VAL A 131 3.45 1.62 6.06
C VAL A 131 2.12 1.36 5.36
N VAL A 132 1.93 1.96 4.19
CA VAL A 132 0.79 1.69 3.31
C VAL A 132 1.28 1.28 1.92
N LEU A 133 0.74 0.17 1.41
CA LEU A 133 0.88 -0.23 0.02
C LEU A 133 -0.29 0.35 -0.78
N THR A 134 -0.05 1.34 -1.62
CA THR A 134 -1.06 2.05 -2.40
C THR A 134 -1.11 1.55 -3.83
N GLU A 135 -2.29 1.58 -4.43
CA GLU A 135 -2.54 1.05 -5.78
C GLU A 135 -2.28 -0.45 -5.86
N GLY A 136 -2.65 -1.15 -4.78
CA GLY A 136 -2.46 -2.57 -4.60
C GLY A 136 -3.43 -3.43 -5.43
N GLY A 137 -3.74 -3.10 -6.69
CA GLY A 137 -4.87 -3.63 -7.48
C GLY A 137 -4.93 -5.16 -7.65
N THR A 138 -3.88 -5.89 -7.25
CA THR A 138 -3.84 -7.35 -7.12
C THR A 138 -3.73 -7.77 -5.65
N VAL A 139 -4.68 -7.31 -4.83
CA VAL A 139 -4.77 -7.64 -3.42
C VAL A 139 -4.83 -9.16 -3.22
N PHE A 140 -5.36 -9.92 -4.19
CA PHE A 140 -5.34 -11.38 -4.16
C PHE A 140 -3.96 -12.03 -4.05
N MET A 141 -2.89 -11.34 -4.48
CA MET A 141 -1.52 -11.84 -4.37
C MET A 141 -0.96 -11.70 -2.95
N LEU A 142 -1.52 -10.80 -2.14
CA LEU A 142 -1.00 -10.50 -0.82
C LEU A 142 -1.13 -11.68 0.17
N PRO A 143 -2.27 -12.38 0.29
CA PRO A 143 -2.37 -13.56 1.14
C PRO A 143 -1.36 -14.69 0.83
N PRO A 144 -1.19 -15.16 -0.42
CA PRO A 144 -0.18 -16.17 -0.71
C PRO A 144 1.25 -15.64 -0.52
N TRP A 145 1.50 -14.34 -0.75
CA TRP A 145 2.79 -13.73 -0.45
C TRP A 145 3.13 -13.77 1.05
N LEU A 146 2.22 -13.30 1.91
CA LEU A 146 2.42 -13.37 3.37
C LEU A 146 2.56 -14.81 3.86
N ARG A 147 1.77 -15.74 3.30
CA ARG A 147 1.90 -17.18 3.57
C ARG A 147 3.29 -17.72 3.23
N LEU A 148 3.89 -17.30 2.10
CA LEU A 148 5.25 -17.67 1.73
C LEU A 148 6.27 -17.17 2.75
N LEU A 149 6.15 -15.91 3.19
CA LEU A 149 7.06 -15.34 4.19
C LEU A 149 6.91 -16.05 5.55
N ASP A 150 5.68 -16.29 6.02
CA ASP A 150 5.42 -17.02 7.26
C ASP A 150 5.89 -18.47 7.16
N HIS A 151 5.69 -19.15 6.01
CA HIS A 151 6.21 -20.49 5.79
C HIS A 151 7.73 -20.53 5.97
N ASN A 152 8.47 -19.59 5.37
CA ASN A 152 9.92 -19.50 5.53
C ASN A 152 10.36 -19.18 6.97
N TYR A 153 9.52 -18.47 7.74
CA TYR A 153 9.80 -18.13 9.13
C TYR A 153 9.60 -19.32 10.07
N PHE A 154 8.52 -20.11 9.88
CA PHE A 154 8.16 -21.23 10.75
C PHE A 154 8.80 -22.56 10.32
N ASP A 155 8.85 -22.84 9.02
CA ASP A 155 9.35 -24.10 8.46
C ASP A 155 10.82 -23.99 8.04
N VAL A 156 11.68 -23.89 9.06
CA VAL A 156 13.12 -23.69 8.87
C VAL A 156 13.86 -24.94 8.37
N GLN A 157 13.19 -26.08 8.18
CA GLN A 157 13.84 -27.30 7.69
C GLN A 157 14.34 -27.13 6.25
N PHE A 158 13.54 -26.50 5.39
CA PHE A 158 13.92 -26.24 4.00
C PHE A 158 15.08 -25.25 3.86
N SER A 159 15.26 -24.37 4.85
CA SER A 159 16.28 -23.32 4.88
C SER A 159 17.40 -23.58 5.88
N ALA A 160 17.45 -24.74 6.53
CA ALA A 160 18.42 -25.06 7.58
C ALA A 160 19.89 -24.90 7.14
N LYS A 161 20.17 -25.15 5.85
CA LYS A 161 21.50 -24.99 5.25
C LYS A 161 21.92 -23.52 5.03
N LEU A 162 20.98 -22.57 5.14
CA LEU A 162 21.18 -21.16 4.84
C LEU A 162 21.57 -20.34 6.09
N GLY A 163 21.67 -20.99 7.25
CA GLY A 163 22.03 -20.33 8.51
C GLY A 163 20.84 -19.66 9.20
N ASP A 164 21.15 -18.76 10.13
CA ASP A 164 20.16 -18.02 10.89
C ASP A 164 19.81 -16.70 10.23
N PHE A 165 18.55 -16.55 9.86
CA PHE A 165 17.98 -15.37 9.21
C PHE A 165 16.77 -14.81 9.99
N ARG A 166 16.53 -15.30 11.21
CA ARG A 166 15.33 -14.92 11.99
C ARG A 166 15.57 -14.62 13.47
N SER A 167 16.74 -14.88 14.05
CA SER A 167 16.97 -14.66 15.49
C SER A 167 16.81 -13.20 15.93
N HIS A 168 16.97 -12.25 15.02
CA HIS A 168 16.72 -10.82 15.26
C HIS A 168 15.25 -10.42 15.09
N LEU A 169 14.34 -11.37 14.85
CA LEU A 169 12.90 -11.14 14.70
C LEU A 169 12.16 -11.83 15.84
N SER A 170 11.28 -11.09 16.51
CA SER A 170 10.44 -11.61 17.61
C SER A 170 9.05 -12.04 17.15
N MET A 171 8.61 -11.59 15.96
CA MET A 171 7.30 -11.85 15.39
C MET A 171 7.43 -12.45 13.98
N SER A 172 6.40 -13.14 13.52
CA SER A 172 6.33 -13.62 12.13
C SER A 172 6.12 -12.46 11.14
N PRO A 173 6.47 -12.65 9.85
CA PRO A 173 6.14 -11.69 8.79
C PRO A 173 4.67 -11.26 8.76
N GLY A 174 3.73 -12.21 8.89
CA GLY A 174 2.31 -11.95 8.98
C GLY A 174 1.94 -11.10 10.20
N GLU A 175 2.55 -11.35 11.36
CA GLU A 175 2.33 -10.57 12.58
C GLU A 175 2.87 -9.13 12.45
N TYR A 176 4.06 -8.93 11.85
CA TYR A 176 4.55 -7.59 11.52
C TYR A 176 3.65 -6.86 10.53
N PHE A 177 3.17 -7.56 9.49
CA PHE A 177 2.19 -6.99 8.58
C PHE A 177 0.94 -6.51 9.32
N GLN A 178 0.37 -7.37 10.18
CA GLN A 178 -0.81 -7.02 10.98
C GLN A 178 -0.57 -5.86 11.94
N ARG A 179 0.66 -5.65 12.43
CA ARG A 179 0.97 -4.53 13.32
C ARG A 179 1.24 -3.22 12.57
N ASN A 180 2.00 -3.28 11.48
CA ASN A 180 2.66 -2.12 10.89
C ASN A 180 2.14 -1.70 9.51
N VAL A 181 1.39 -2.55 8.82
CA VAL A 181 1.08 -2.35 7.39
C VAL A 181 -0.43 -2.26 7.15
N ALA A 182 -0.83 -1.38 6.24
CA ALA A 182 -2.16 -1.35 5.64
C ALA A 182 -2.07 -1.26 4.11
N VAL A 183 -3.20 -1.41 3.43
CA VAL A 183 -3.30 -1.51 1.98
C VAL A 183 -4.31 -0.47 1.48
N GLY A 184 -3.85 0.42 0.61
CA GLY A 184 -4.68 1.22 -0.28
C GLY A 184 -5.15 0.35 -1.46
N ALA A 185 -6.31 -0.27 -1.29
CA ALA A 185 -6.96 -1.16 -2.24
C ALA A 185 -7.68 -0.34 -3.33
N SER A 186 -6.88 0.30 -4.20
CA SER A 186 -7.36 1.08 -5.34
C SER A 186 -8.13 0.19 -6.31
N CYS A 187 -9.34 0.61 -6.71
CA CYS A 187 -10.16 -0.11 -7.69
C CYS A 187 -10.24 -1.61 -7.41
N VAL A 188 -10.42 -1.99 -6.14
CA VAL A 188 -10.39 -3.39 -5.70
C VAL A 188 -11.63 -4.17 -6.15
N PRO A 189 -11.48 -5.19 -7.01
CA PRO A 189 -12.63 -5.94 -7.53
C PRO A 189 -13.29 -6.78 -6.44
N ARG A 190 -14.50 -7.28 -6.72
CA ARG A 190 -15.26 -8.12 -5.78
C ARG A 190 -14.44 -9.29 -5.23
N ALA A 191 -13.76 -10.04 -6.12
CA ALA A 191 -12.99 -11.22 -5.74
C ALA A 191 -11.92 -10.90 -4.68
N ASP A 192 -11.33 -9.71 -4.74
CA ASP A 192 -10.27 -9.27 -3.84
C ASP A 192 -10.82 -8.75 -2.51
N ILE A 193 -11.96 -8.04 -2.51
CA ILE A 193 -12.66 -7.65 -1.27
C ILE A 193 -13.10 -8.87 -0.45
N GLU A 194 -13.40 -9.99 -1.09
CA GLU A 194 -13.75 -11.22 -0.36
C GLU A 194 -12.60 -11.79 0.47
N LEU A 195 -11.36 -11.38 0.17
CA LEU A 195 -10.18 -11.75 0.95
C LEU A 195 -9.99 -10.89 2.22
N ARG A 196 -10.88 -9.93 2.49
CA ARG A 196 -10.80 -9.03 3.67
C ARG A 196 -10.61 -9.75 5.00
N ASN A 197 -11.19 -10.94 5.16
CA ASN A 197 -11.06 -11.71 6.41
C ASN A 197 -9.70 -12.40 6.54
N ILE A 198 -9.06 -12.71 5.41
CA ILE A 198 -7.73 -13.31 5.37
C ILE A 198 -6.66 -12.23 5.55
N ILE A 199 -6.85 -11.07 4.92
CA ILE A 199 -5.92 -9.92 4.98
C ILE A 199 -6.04 -9.18 6.31
N GLY A 200 -7.23 -9.20 6.92
CA GLY A 200 -7.58 -8.38 8.06
C GLY A 200 -8.40 -7.18 7.59
N ILE A 201 -9.65 -7.11 8.02
CA ILE A 201 -10.59 -6.10 7.56
C ILE A 201 -10.10 -4.68 7.86
N ASP A 202 -9.41 -4.50 8.98
CA ASP A 202 -8.89 -3.20 9.43
C ASP A 202 -7.63 -2.76 8.66
N LYS A 203 -7.17 -3.56 7.68
CA LYS A 203 -5.98 -3.30 6.87
C LYS A 203 -6.31 -2.76 5.49
N MET A 204 -7.55 -2.88 5.04
CA MET A 204 -7.94 -2.48 3.69
C MET A 204 -8.57 -1.08 3.70
N MET A 205 -8.09 -0.20 2.83
CA MET A 205 -8.61 1.14 2.62
C MET A 205 -8.91 1.30 1.13
N TRP A 206 -10.17 1.53 0.77
CA TRP A 206 -10.56 1.70 -0.62
C TRP A 206 -10.01 3.00 -1.21
N GLY A 207 -9.63 2.97 -2.49
CA GLY A 207 -9.26 4.14 -3.28
C GLY A 207 -9.88 4.08 -4.68
N SER A 208 -10.21 5.24 -5.24
CA SER A 208 -10.80 5.34 -6.59
C SER A 208 -9.78 5.44 -7.71
N ASP A 209 -8.52 5.74 -7.36
CA ASP A 209 -7.43 6.03 -8.28
C ASP A 209 -7.70 7.13 -9.32
N TYR A 210 -8.41 8.18 -8.90
CA TYR A 210 -8.69 9.30 -9.80
C TYR A 210 -7.41 10.12 -10.05
N PRO A 211 -7.10 10.55 -11.30
CA PRO A 211 -7.94 10.49 -12.50
C PRO A 211 -7.54 9.39 -13.50
N HIS A 212 -6.88 8.32 -13.04
CA HIS A 212 -6.31 7.33 -13.95
C HIS A 212 -7.39 6.56 -14.73
N PRO A 213 -7.08 6.07 -15.95
CA PRO A 213 -8.02 5.28 -16.76
C PRO A 213 -8.48 3.97 -16.11
N GLU A 214 -7.62 3.33 -15.32
CA GLU A 214 -7.89 2.15 -14.49
C GLU A 214 -8.74 2.47 -13.25
N GLY A 215 -8.88 3.77 -12.95
CA GLY A 215 -9.69 4.33 -11.88
C GLY A 215 -11.17 3.99 -11.99
N THR A 216 -11.92 4.26 -10.92
CA THR A 216 -13.38 4.05 -10.92
C THR A 216 -14.17 5.20 -11.55
N TRP A 217 -13.53 6.32 -11.89
CA TRP A 217 -14.22 7.49 -12.45
C TRP A 217 -14.41 7.34 -13.98
N PRO A 218 -15.57 7.73 -14.56
CA PRO A 218 -16.74 8.38 -13.94
C PRO A 218 -17.81 7.42 -13.40
N HIS A 219 -17.58 6.11 -13.44
CA HIS A 219 -18.56 5.07 -13.09
C HIS A 219 -18.46 4.58 -11.63
N THR A 220 -18.06 5.46 -10.70
CA THR A 220 -17.71 5.05 -9.33
C THR A 220 -18.91 4.48 -8.57
N GLN A 221 -20.11 4.98 -8.86
CA GLN A 221 -21.34 4.47 -8.23
C GLN A 221 -21.66 3.03 -8.65
N GLU A 222 -21.48 2.70 -9.93
CA GLU A 222 -21.65 1.34 -10.45
C GLU A 222 -20.60 0.40 -9.87
N TYR A 223 -19.36 0.89 -9.76
CA TYR A 223 -18.27 0.16 -9.12
C TYR A 223 -18.60 -0.26 -7.68
N TYR A 224 -19.20 0.64 -6.89
CA TYR A 224 -19.63 0.31 -5.53
C TYR A 224 -20.65 -0.82 -5.50
N LEU A 225 -21.62 -0.82 -6.40
CA LEU A 225 -22.63 -1.87 -6.47
C LEU A 225 -21.99 -3.23 -6.82
N ASN A 226 -21.15 -3.27 -7.85
CA ASN A 226 -20.51 -4.50 -8.30
C ASN A 226 -19.57 -5.10 -7.24
N THR A 227 -18.95 -4.24 -6.43
CA THR A 227 -17.93 -4.65 -5.46
C THR A 227 -18.51 -4.91 -4.06
N PHE A 228 -19.40 -4.05 -3.57
CA PHE A 228 -19.86 -4.06 -2.18
C PHE A 228 -21.27 -4.63 -1.96
N ALA A 229 -22.04 -4.93 -3.01
CA ALA A 229 -23.35 -5.58 -2.86
C ALA A 229 -23.25 -6.88 -2.03
N GLY A 230 -24.05 -7.00 -0.97
CA GLY A 230 -24.04 -8.16 -0.07
C GLY A 230 -22.85 -8.23 0.90
N ILE A 231 -21.90 -7.29 0.87
CA ILE A 231 -20.92 -7.14 1.96
C ILE A 231 -21.66 -6.57 3.18
N PRO A 232 -21.46 -7.10 4.40
CA PRO A 232 -22.04 -6.51 5.60
C PRO A 232 -21.72 -5.02 5.69
N GLU A 233 -22.73 -4.16 5.90
CA GLU A 233 -22.53 -2.70 5.91
C GLU A 233 -21.41 -2.27 6.87
N LYS A 234 -21.33 -2.90 8.05
CA LYS A 234 -20.25 -2.64 9.03
C LYS A 234 -18.85 -2.86 8.45
N ASP A 235 -18.70 -3.86 7.58
CA ASP A 235 -17.44 -4.23 6.96
C ASP A 235 -17.12 -3.26 5.81
N GLY A 236 -18.12 -2.98 4.98
CA GLY A 236 -17.99 -2.03 3.88
C GLY A 236 -17.66 -0.62 4.35
N ARG A 237 -18.28 -0.14 5.44
CA ARG A 237 -17.95 1.15 6.07
C ARG A 237 -16.51 1.23 6.56
N LYS A 238 -15.96 0.13 7.09
CA LYS A 238 -14.54 0.07 7.46
C LYS A 238 -13.64 0.32 6.26
N ILE A 239 -13.86 -0.45 5.20
CA ILE A 239 -13.03 -0.41 4.00
C ILE A 239 -13.18 0.92 3.25
N LEU A 240 -14.39 1.46 3.14
CA LEU A 240 -14.68 2.71 2.42
C LEU A 240 -14.21 3.97 3.14
N GLY A 241 -13.97 3.95 4.45
CA GLY A 241 -13.56 5.16 5.15
C GLY A 241 -13.06 5.02 6.58
N GLU A 242 -13.68 4.20 7.43
CA GLU A 242 -13.32 4.19 8.87
C GLU A 242 -11.88 3.71 9.11
N ASN A 243 -11.37 2.79 8.29
CA ASN A 243 -9.99 2.33 8.36
C ASN A 243 -9.01 3.47 8.05
N ALA A 244 -9.27 4.27 7.01
CA ALA A 244 -8.45 5.43 6.68
C ALA A 244 -8.50 6.48 7.81
N ILE A 245 -9.68 6.73 8.37
CA ILE A 245 -9.85 7.65 9.51
C ILE A 245 -8.97 7.23 10.69
N ALA A 246 -9.01 5.94 11.05
CA ALA A 246 -8.22 5.41 12.15
C ALA A 246 -6.72 5.38 11.82
N TRP A 247 -6.35 4.98 10.61
CA TRP A 247 -4.94 4.78 10.22
C TRP A 247 -4.17 6.11 10.20
N TYR A 248 -4.74 7.14 9.55
CA TYR A 248 -4.15 8.48 9.42
C TYR A 248 -4.49 9.43 10.57
N GLY A 249 -5.31 9.01 11.54
CA GLY A 249 -5.72 9.86 12.67
C GLY A 249 -6.45 11.12 12.19
N LEU A 250 -7.53 10.92 11.44
CA LEU A 250 -8.32 11.99 10.84
C LEU A 250 -9.51 12.37 11.72
N ASP A 251 -10.04 13.58 11.52
CA ASP A 251 -11.25 14.04 12.20
C ASP A 251 -12.48 13.31 11.66
N ARG A 252 -12.90 12.28 12.40
CA ARG A 252 -14.06 11.46 12.06
C ARG A 252 -15.35 12.27 11.92
N ALA A 253 -15.60 13.21 12.83
CA ALA A 253 -16.86 13.96 12.83
C ALA A 253 -16.94 14.87 11.60
N ARG A 254 -15.84 15.54 11.26
CA ARG A 254 -15.75 16.37 10.06
C ARG A 254 -15.90 15.54 8.77
N LEU A 255 -15.28 14.37 8.69
CA LEU A 255 -15.40 13.49 7.53
C LEU A 255 -16.78 12.85 7.42
N GLN A 256 -17.44 12.53 8.54
CA GLN A 256 -18.83 12.05 8.53
C GLN A 256 -19.77 13.12 7.94
N ALA A 257 -19.62 14.39 8.32
CA ALA A 257 -20.43 15.48 7.75
C ALA A 257 -20.22 15.64 6.23
N VAL A 258 -19.01 15.35 5.73
CA VAL A 258 -18.76 15.29 4.28
C VAL A 258 -19.46 14.07 3.66
N ALA A 259 -19.31 12.89 4.25
CA ALA A 259 -19.91 11.66 3.76
C ALA A 259 -21.44 11.73 3.74
N ASP A 260 -22.08 12.38 4.71
CA ASP A 260 -23.53 12.59 4.74
C ASP A 260 -24.03 13.43 3.56
N ARG A 261 -23.16 14.29 3.00
CA ARG A 261 -23.48 15.17 1.86
C ARG A 261 -23.22 14.54 0.51
N ILE A 262 -22.11 13.78 0.36
CA ILE A 262 -21.62 13.32 -0.95
C ILE A 262 -21.22 11.84 -0.99
N GLY A 263 -21.25 11.14 0.14
CA GLY A 263 -20.91 9.73 0.22
C GLY A 263 -21.98 8.83 -0.40
N PRO A 264 -21.64 7.57 -0.72
CA PRO A 264 -22.62 6.62 -1.22
C PRO A 264 -23.65 6.28 -0.13
N SER A 265 -24.89 6.01 -0.55
CA SER A 265 -25.93 5.48 0.33
C SER A 265 -25.57 4.06 0.81
N SER A 266 -25.95 3.70 2.04
CA SER A 266 -25.79 2.33 2.56
C SER A 266 -26.56 1.28 1.74
N ALA A 267 -27.49 1.70 0.88
CA ALA A 267 -28.17 0.84 -0.08
C ALA A 267 -27.21 0.05 -0.99
N ILE A 268 -25.98 0.52 -1.21
CA ILE A 268 -24.96 -0.22 -1.99
C ILE A 268 -24.65 -1.60 -1.40
N PHE A 269 -24.86 -1.81 -0.10
CA PHE A 269 -24.62 -3.09 0.58
C PHE A 269 -25.82 -4.05 0.48
N HIS A 270 -27.02 -3.52 0.21
CA HIS A 270 -28.27 -4.28 0.21
C HIS A 270 -28.81 -4.61 -1.18
N ALA A 271 -28.15 -4.10 -2.23
CA ALA A 271 -28.47 -4.47 -3.59
C ALA A 271 -28.34 -6.00 -3.75
N THR A 272 -29.44 -6.66 -4.14
CA THR A 272 -29.39 -8.04 -4.61
C THR A 272 -28.69 -8.01 -5.97
N GLY A 273 -27.59 -8.75 -6.10
CA GLY A 273 -26.66 -8.71 -7.23
C GLY A 273 -27.23 -9.22 -8.57
N GLU A 274 -28.36 -8.68 -9.02
CA GLU A 274 -28.81 -8.74 -10.40
C GLU A 274 -28.45 -7.41 -11.08
N ALA A 275 -27.17 -7.24 -11.40
CA ALA A 275 -26.73 -6.26 -12.37
C ALA A 275 -25.57 -6.88 -13.15
N ALA A 276 -25.94 -7.48 -14.29
CA ALA A 276 -25.12 -7.95 -15.42
C ALA A 276 -24.06 -9.03 -15.17
#